data_AF-G8JUJ7-F1
#
_entry.id   AF-G8JUJ7-F1
#
_cell.length_a   1.000
_cell.length_b   1.000
_cell.length_c   1.000
_cell.angle_alpha   90.00
_cell.angle_beta   90.00
_cell.angle_gamma   90.00
#
_symmetry.space_group_name_H-M   'P 1'
#
loop_
_entity.id
_entity.type
_entity.pdbx_description
1 polymer ?
#
loop_
_entity_poly.entity_id
_entity_poly.type
_entity_poly.pdbx_seq_one_letter_code
_entity_poly.pdbx_strand_id
1 'polypeptide(L)' 'MSTSVTECPHCSGKLRKCLIQQNFSIVICPNEECMYPFSDTDIINHIVQTNDKEILEAAKARLTNNKLLDSMGDNNTIVE' A
#
# COMPACT_ATOMS: atom_id res chain seq x y z
N MET A 1 -15.39 -18.27 -4.34
CA MET A 1 -15.84 -17.38 -3.24
C MET A 1 -14.59 -16.81 -2.60
N SER A 2 -14.25 -15.55 -2.89
CA SER A 2 -13.01 -14.93 -2.42
C SER A 2 -13.29 -14.18 -1.11
N THR A 3 -12.95 -14.80 0.03
CA THR A 3 -13.03 -14.16 1.34
C THR A 3 -11.93 -13.11 1.43
N SER A 4 -12.30 -11.83 1.37
CA SER A 4 -11.38 -10.72 1.57
C SER A 4 -11.00 -10.66 3.06
N VAL A 5 -9.87 -11.28 3.41
CA VAL A 5 -9.31 -11.22 4.75
C VAL A 5 -8.83 -9.79 4.99
N THR A 6 -9.53 -9.03 5.83
CA THR A 6 -9.22 -7.64 6.16
C THR A 6 -8.37 -7.50 7.42
N GLU A 7 -8.27 -8.57 8.21
CA GLU A 7 -7.63 -8.59 9.52
C GLU A 7 -6.54 -9.66 9.57
N CYS A 8 -5.42 -9.32 10.20
CA CYS A 8 -4.27 -10.20 10.32
C CYS A 8 -4.60 -11.35 11.28
N PRO A 9 -4.38 -12.61 10.89
CA PRO A 9 -4.69 -13.76 11.76
C PRO A 9 -3.80 -13.85 13.00
N HIS A 10 -2.65 -13.17 13.02
CA HIS A 10 -1.68 -13.26 14.12
C HIS A 10 -1.84 -12.16 15.18
N CYS A 11 -2.18 -10.94 14.77
CA CYS A 11 -2.20 -9.77 15.66
C CYS A 11 -3.51 -8.97 15.58
N SER A 12 -4.49 -9.45 14.81
CA SER A 12 -5.77 -8.76 14.52
C SER A 12 -5.60 -7.36 13.91
N GLY A 13 -4.40 -7.02 13.45
CA GLY A 13 -4.11 -5.74 12.79
C GLY A 13 -4.74 -5.66 11.40
N LYS A 14 -5.01 -4.45 10.93
CA LYS A 14 -5.58 -4.25 9.59
C LYS A 14 -4.57 -4.61 8.51
N LEU A 15 -4.90 -5.57 7.66
CA LEU A 15 -4.06 -5.95 6.52
C LEU A 15 -4.05 -4.85 5.47
N ARG A 16 -2.92 -4.73 4.77
CA ARG A 16 -2.73 -3.83 3.64
C ARG A 16 -2.34 -4.61 2.40
N LYS A 17 -2.87 -4.16 1.27
CA LYS A 17 -2.47 -4.65 -0.04
C LYS A 17 -1.31 -3.82 -0.55
N CYS A 18 -0.20 -4.46 -0.90
CA CYS A 18 1.02 -3.83 -1.41
C CYS A 18 1.29 -4.31 -2.82
N LEU A 19 1.38 -3.39 -3.79
CA LEU A 19 1.70 -3.71 -5.18
C LEU A 19 3.17 -4.13 -5.32
N ILE A 20 3.42 -5.33 -5.89
CA ILE A 20 4.76 -5.90 -6.08
C ILE A 20 5.13 -6.05 -7.56
N GLN A 21 4.14 -6.20 -8.44
CA GLN A 21 4.30 -6.19 -9.90
C GLN A 21 3.12 -5.43 -10.54
N GLN A 22 3.11 -5.29 -11.88
CA GLN A 22 2.13 -4.46 -12.62
C GLN A 22 0.68 -4.64 -12.17
N ASN A 23 0.23 -5.89 -11.97
CA ASN A 23 -1.13 -6.21 -11.55
C ASN A 23 -1.16 -7.28 -10.44
N PHE A 24 -0.05 -7.44 -9.72
CA PHE A 24 0.02 -8.34 -8.56
C PHE A 24 0.35 -7.54 -7.31
N SER A 25 -0.42 -7.82 -6.27
CA SER A 25 -0.17 -7.32 -4.93
C SER A 25 -0.06 -8.47 -3.96
N ILE A 26 0.61 -8.21 -2.85
CA ILE A 26 0.63 -9.10 -1.71
C ILE A 26 -0.15 -8.47 -0.56
N VAL A 27 -0.91 -9.28 0.17
CA VAL A 27 -1.59 -8.84 1.38
C VAL A 27 -0.67 -9.04 2.57
N ILE A 28 -0.27 -7.95 3.24
CA ILE A 28 0.68 -7.95 4.35
C ILE A 28 0.13 -7.27 5.58
N CYS A 29 0.62 -7.66 6.75
CA CYS A 29 0.44 -6.91 7.97
C CYS A 29 1.46 -5.77 8.01
N PRO A 30 1.05 -4.51 8.25
CA PRO A 30 1.98 -3.40 8.39
C PRO A 30 2.73 -3.39 9.73
N ASN A 31 2.38 -4.28 10.66
CA ASN A 31 3.11 -4.43 11.91
C ASN A 31 4.41 -5.21 11.64
N GLU A 32 5.55 -4.52 11.79
CA GLU A 32 6.89 -5.08 11.57
C GLU A 32 7.21 -6.25 12.50
N GLU A 33 6.64 -6.27 13.72
CA GLU A 33 6.82 -7.39 14.66
C GLU A 33 6.02 -8.63 14.25
N CYS A 34 4.90 -8.45 13.54
CA CYS A 34 4.03 -9.54 13.14
C CYS A 34 4.56 -10.28 11.92
N MET A 35 5.19 -9.57 10.98
CA MET A 35 5.78 -10.10 9.75
C MET A 35 4.85 -10.91 8.82
N TYR A 36 3.53 -10.97 9.05
CA TYR A 36 2.61 -11.69 8.17
C TYR A 36 2.59 -11.07 6.76
N PRO A 37 2.67 -11.88 5.67
CA PRO A 37 2.68 -13.34 5.62
C PRO A 37 4.08 -13.93 5.47
N PHE A 38 5.15 -13.16 5.70
CA PHE A 38 6.53 -13.64 5.57
C PHE A 38 6.93 -14.65 6.64
N SER A 39 6.19 -14.69 7.74
CA SER A 39 6.26 -15.77 8.74
C SER A 39 5.63 -17.09 8.25
N ASP A 40 4.80 -17.06 7.19
CA ASP A 40 4.20 -18.25 6.61
C ASP A 40 5.07 -18.86 5.51
N THR A 41 5.03 -20.19 5.39
CA THR A 41 5.81 -20.93 4.38
C THR A 41 5.27 -20.71 2.96
N ASP A 42 4.01 -20.31 2.82
CA ASP A 42 3.29 -20.17 1.55
C ASP A 42 2.94 -18.71 1.20
N ILE A 43 3.95 -17.85 1.14
CA ILE A 43 3.80 -16.43 0.73
C ILE A 43 3.08 -16.29 -0.62
N ILE A 44 3.29 -17.23 -1.54
CA ILE A 44 2.68 -17.21 -2.88
C ILE A 44 1.14 -17.22 -2.81
N ASN A 45 0.55 -17.89 -1.80
CA ASN A 45 -0.90 -17.93 -1.61
C ASN A 45 -1.49 -16.57 -1.18
N HIS A 46 -0.64 -15.64 -0.76
CA HIS A 46 -1.02 -14.29 -0.34
C HIS A 46 -0.84 -13.26 -1.46
N ILE A 47 -0.35 -13.70 -2.62
CA ILE A 47 -0.30 -12.89 -3.84
C ILE A 47 -1.68 -12.90 -4.48
N VAL A 48 -2.24 -11.71 -4.65
CA VAL A 48 -3.55 -11.46 -5.25
C VAL A 48 -3.39 -10.61 -6.49
N GLN A 49 -4.25 -10.86 -7.48
CA GLN A 49 -4.34 -9.97 -8.63
C GLN A 49 -5.02 -8.66 -8.21
N THR A 50 -4.45 -7.55 -8.65
CA THR A 50 -4.97 -6.21 -8.40
C THR A 50 -5.50 -5.63 -9.69
N ASN A 51 -6.70 -5.07 -9.63
CA ASN A 51 -7.35 -4.49 -10.79
C ASN A 51 -6.68 -3.15 -11.15
N ASP A 52 -6.47 -2.91 -12.45
CA ASP A 52 -5.91 -1.66 -12.97
C ASP A 52 -6.66 -0.42 -12.46
N LYS A 53 -7.97 -0.51 -12.26
CA LYS A 53 -8.77 0.57 -11.67
C LYS A 53 -8.27 0.94 -10.27
N GLU A 54 -8.03 -0.06 -9.40
CA GLU A 54 -7.55 0.15 -8.03
C GLU A 54 -6.14 0.79 -8.05
N ILE A 55 -5.29 0.36 -8.99
CA ILE A 55 -3.95 0.92 -9.21
C ILE A 55 -4.04 2.39 -9.64
N LEU A 56 -4.90 2.70 -10.61
CA LEU A 56 -5.10 4.08 -11.10
C LEU A 56 -5.69 5.00 -10.03
N GLU A 57 -6.63 4.51 -9.22
CA GLU A 57 -7.20 5.26 -8.10
C GLU A 57 -6.13 5.58 -7.04
N ALA A 58 -5.29 4.60 -6.68
CA ALA A 58 -4.18 4.80 -5.76
C ALA A 58 -3.14 5.79 -6.32
N ALA A 59 -2.82 5.71 -7.62
CA ALA A 59 -1.92 6.64 -8.29
C ALA A 59 -2.48 8.07 -8.30
N LYS A 60 -3.77 8.23 -8.63
CA LYS A 60 -4.46 9.52 -8.60
C LYS A 60 -4.46 10.13 -7.19
N ALA A 61 -4.70 9.33 -6.16
CA ALA A 61 -4.68 9.79 -4.77
C ALA A 61 -3.29 10.34 -4.38
N ARG A 62 -2.21 9.63 -4.76
CA ARG A 62 -0.83 10.08 -4.53
C ARG A 62 -0.51 11.39 -5.23
N LEU A 63 -0.88 11.53 -6.50
CA LEU A 63 -0.67 12.76 -7.27
C LEU A 63 -1.43 13.95 -6.67
N THR A 64 -2.67 13.71 -6.20
CA THR A 64 -3.50 14.75 -5.58
C THR A 64 -2.93 15.19 -4.24
N ASN A 65 -2.46 14.25 -3.41
CA ASN A 65 -1.82 14.56 -2.13
C ASN A 65 -0.50 15.30 -2.32
N ASN A 66 0.30 14.96 -3.33
CA ASN A 66 1.53 15.69 -3.63
C ASN A 66 1.26 17.12 -4.13
N LYS A 67 0.19 17.32 -4.92
CA LYS A 67 -0.18 18.66 -5.40
C LYS A 67 -0.50 19.65 -4.26
N LEU A 68 -1.01 19.14 -3.13
CA LEU A 68 -1.21 19.95 -1.92
C LEU A 68 0.10 20.35 -1.24
N LEU A 69 1.16 19.54 -1.36
CA LEU A 69 2.48 19.82 -0.81
C LEU A 69 3.30 20.77 -1.71
N ASP A 70 3.19 20.63 -3.03
CA ASP A 70 3.87 21.51 -4.00
C ASP A 70 3.28 22.94 -4.03
N SER A 71 2.08 23.15 -3.48
CA SER A 71 1.44 24.48 -3.40
C SER A 71 1.96 25.34 -2.23
N MET A 72 2.93 24.84 -1.43
CA MET A 72 3.47 25.54 -0.25
C MET A 72 4.95 25.93 -0.35
N GLY A 73 5.57 25.84 -1.53
CA GLY A 73 7.01 26.08 -1.69
C GLY A 73 7.37 27.01 -2.85
N ASP A 74 7.18 28.31 -2.68
CA ASP A 74 7.94 29.36 -3.38
C ASP A 74 7.87 30.68 -2.57
N ASN A 75 8.71 30.81 -1.54
CA ASN A 75 9.16 32.11 -1.03
C ASN A 75 10.69 32.10 -1.02
N ASN A 76 11.26 32.36 -2.19
CA ASN A 76 12.70 32.55 -2.35
C ASN A 76 13.07 33.95 -1.81
N THR A 77 13.48 34.05 -0.55
CA THR A 77 14.15 35.26 -0.04
C THR A 77 15.63 35.18 -0.44
N ILE A 78 15.97 35.90 -1.50
CA ILE A 78 17.36 36.27 -1.80
C ILE A 78 17.70 37.39 -0.81
N VAL A 79 18.59 37.10 0.14
CA VAL A 79 19.25 38.13 0.94
C VAL A 79 20.51 38.56 0.19
N GLU A 80 20.52 39.81 -0.28
CA GLU A 80 21.74 40.56 -0.63
C GLU A 80 22.39 41.13 0.65
#